data_AF-A0A813KLL8-F1
#
_entry.id   AF-A0A813KLL8-F1
#
_cell.length_a   1.000
_cell.length_b   1.000
_cell.length_c   1.000
_cell.angle_alpha   90.00
_cell.angle_beta   90.00
_cell.angle_gamma   90.00
#
_symmetry.space_group_name_H-M   'P 1'
#
loop_
_entity.id
_entity.type
_entity.pdbx_description
1 polymer ?
#
loop_
_entity_poly.entity_id
_entity_poly.type
_entity_poly.pdbx_seq_one_letter_code
_entity_poly.pdbx_strand_id
1 'polypeptide(L)'
;VQPYLHEPAVGAKFGEVQEMMDVLYQCEDVRDHLNELAELATRASGFMGTGWQAEEKVENMDEHAQLAGQAYDKILNKHPNFKPKIEQTIGHGLAILRQKHKFKFGSMHRYFF
;
A
#
# COMPACT_ATOMS: atom_id res chain seq x y z
N VAL A 1 19.05 -20.98 10.16
CA VAL A 1 20.46 -20.92 9.73
C VAL A 1 20.57 -19.77 8.75
N GLN A 2 21.39 -18.75 9.01
CA GLN A 2 21.61 -17.66 8.05
C GLN A 2 22.62 -18.15 6.99
N PRO A 3 22.23 -18.20 5.69
CA PRO A 3 23.15 -18.52 4.61
C PRO A 3 24.36 -17.57 4.58
N TYR A 4 25.51 -18.05 4.10
CA TYR A 4 26.72 -17.23 3.84
C TYR A 4 27.38 -16.57 5.07
N LEU A 5 27.10 -17.04 6.30
CA LEU A 5 27.77 -16.57 7.52
C LEU A 5 29.32 -16.67 7.50
N HIS A 6 29.86 -17.58 6.68
CA HIS A 6 31.30 -17.80 6.53
C HIS A 6 31.95 -16.85 5.49
N GLU A 7 31.16 -16.11 4.71
CA GLU A 7 31.62 -15.17 3.69
C GLU A 7 31.13 -13.76 4.02
N PRO A 8 31.94 -12.92 4.69
CA PRO A 8 31.47 -11.63 5.22
C PRO A 8 30.83 -10.70 4.18
N ALA A 9 31.40 -10.64 2.97
CA ALA A 9 30.89 -9.79 1.90
C ALA A 9 29.54 -10.28 1.34
N VAL A 10 29.35 -11.60 1.25
CA VAL A 10 28.13 -12.20 0.72
C VAL A 10 27.02 -12.18 1.78
N GLY A 11 27.36 -12.49 3.04
CA GLY A 11 26.42 -12.44 4.16
C GLY A 11 25.84 -11.04 4.36
N ALA A 12 26.66 -9.98 4.25
CA ALA A 12 26.18 -8.61 4.34
C ALA A 12 25.14 -8.28 3.25
N LYS A 13 25.46 -8.57 1.98
CA LYS A 13 24.52 -8.37 0.86
C LYS A 13 23.25 -9.21 0.98
N PHE A 14 23.38 -10.43 1.50
CA PHE A 14 22.23 -11.30 1.70
C PHE A 14 21.26 -10.70 2.72
N GLY A 15 21.75 -10.13 3.82
CA GLY A 15 20.93 -9.41 4.78
C GLY A 15 20.17 -8.22 4.17
N GLU A 16 20.84 -7.42 3.34
CA GLU A 16 20.20 -6.31 2.62
C GLU A 16 19.10 -6.77 1.65
N VAL A 17 19.36 -7.85 0.90
CA VAL A 17 18.38 -8.44 -0.03
C VAL A 17 17.19 -9.01 0.73
N GLN A 18 17.41 -9.69 1.86
CA GLN A 18 16.32 -10.20 2.69
C GLN A 18 15.43 -9.07 3.18
N GLU A 19 16.01 -7.99 3.74
CA GLU A 19 15.22 -6.85 4.19
C GLU A 19 14.44 -6.21 3.02
N MET A 20 15.08 -6.04 1.87
CA MET A 20 14.43 -5.49 0.67
C MET A 20 13.24 -6.34 0.22
N MET A 21 13.36 -7.68 0.25
CA MET A 21 12.27 -8.59 -0.09
C MET A 21 11.16 -8.56 0.95
N ASP A 22 11.50 -8.50 2.24
CA ASP A 22 10.51 -8.37 3.32
C ASP A 22 9.71 -7.07 3.19
N VAL A 23 10.36 -5.96 2.82
CA VAL A 23 9.68 -4.68 2.54
C VAL A 23 8.82 -4.76 1.30
N LEU A 24 9.30 -5.42 0.24
CA LEU A 24 8.54 -5.62 -1.00
C LEU A 24 7.22 -6.35 -0.73
N TYR A 25 7.25 -7.49 -0.01
CA TYR A 25 6.05 -8.25 0.29
C TYR A 25 5.06 -7.44 1.13
N GLN A 26 5.52 -6.74 2.18
CA GLN A 26 4.65 -5.86 2.97
C GLN A 26 4.04 -4.73 2.13
N CYS A 27 4.78 -4.18 1.17
CA CYS A 27 4.28 -3.15 0.27
C CYS A 27 3.25 -3.69 -0.72
N GLU A 28 3.48 -4.90 -1.21
CA GLU A 28 2.63 -5.56 -2.19
C GLU A 28 1.29 -5.95 -1.58
N ASP A 29 1.27 -6.59 -0.41
CA ASP A 29 0.05 -6.92 0.34
C ASP A 29 -0.87 -5.70 0.50
N VAL A 30 -0.32 -4.57 0.97
CA VAL A 30 -1.11 -3.36 1.20
C VAL A 30 -1.55 -2.73 -0.12
N ARG A 31 -0.70 -2.78 -1.16
CA ARG A 31 -1.04 -2.21 -2.46
C ARG A 31 -2.12 -3.02 -3.16
N ASP A 32 -2.10 -4.33 -3.04
CA ASP A 32 -3.10 -5.22 -3.63
C ASP A 32 -4.47 -4.96 -3.00
N HIS A 33 -4.54 -4.96 -1.66
CA HIS A 33 -5.76 -4.60 -0.93
C HIS A 33 -6.35 -3.24 -1.36
N LEU A 34 -5.49 -2.23 -1.56
CA LEU A 34 -5.93 -0.92 -2.05
C LEU A 34 -6.47 -0.96 -3.48
N ASN A 35 -5.87 -1.79 -4.36
CA ASN A 35 -6.35 -1.97 -5.72
C ASN A 35 -7.71 -2.69 -5.73
N GLU A 36 -7.88 -3.75 -4.92
CA GLU A 36 -9.15 -4.47 -4.78
C GLU A 36 -10.28 -3.52 -4.34
N LEU A 37 -10.04 -2.69 -3.32
CA LEU A 37 -11.00 -1.66 -2.89
C LEU A 37 -11.33 -0.65 -4.00
N ALA A 38 -10.33 -0.25 -4.78
CA ALA A 38 -10.51 0.69 -5.88
C ALA A 38 -11.31 0.07 -7.03
N GLU A 39 -11.14 -1.23 -7.29
CA GLU A 39 -11.93 -2.00 -8.25
C GLU A 39 -13.37 -2.14 -7.79
N LEU A 40 -13.61 -2.57 -6.54
CA LEU A 40 -14.95 -2.67 -5.96
C LEU A 40 -15.67 -1.32 -5.99
N ALA A 41 -14.98 -0.22 -5.64
CA ALA A 41 -15.54 1.12 -5.74
C ALA A 41 -15.90 1.51 -7.19
N THR A 42 -15.16 1.02 -8.18
CA THR A 42 -15.46 1.24 -9.60
C THR A 42 -16.70 0.44 -10.02
N ARG A 43 -16.79 -0.84 -9.65
CA ARG A 43 -17.95 -1.69 -9.94
C ARG A 43 -19.23 -1.15 -9.30
N ALA A 44 -19.13 -0.68 -8.06
CA ALA A 44 -20.24 -0.07 -7.34
C ALA A 44 -20.71 1.28 -7.91
N SER A 45 -19.93 1.91 -8.80
CA SER A 45 -20.34 3.14 -9.49
C SER A 45 -21.20 2.88 -10.73
N GLY A 46 -21.26 1.63 -11.22
CA GLY A 46 -21.92 1.27 -12.46
C GLY A 46 -21.20 1.80 -13.70
N PHE A 47 -21.77 1.54 -14.88
CA PHE A 47 -21.15 1.89 -16.15
C PHE A 47 -20.87 3.40 -16.24
N MET A 48 -19.59 3.78 -16.38
CA MET A 48 -19.15 5.18 -16.42
C MET A 48 -19.65 6.04 -15.24
N GLY A 49 -19.91 5.46 -14.08
CA GLY A 49 -20.41 6.19 -12.90
C GLY A 49 -21.89 6.57 -12.95
N THR A 50 -22.66 6.00 -13.88
CA THR A 50 -24.09 6.29 -14.06
C THR A 50 -25.01 5.53 -13.10
N GLY A 51 -24.48 4.57 -12.35
CA GLY A 51 -25.27 3.65 -11.53
C GLY A 51 -25.95 2.51 -12.32
N TRP A 52 -25.89 2.51 -13.66
CA TRP A 52 -26.41 1.41 -14.46
C TRP A 52 -25.53 0.16 -14.27
N GLN A 53 -26.16 -0.99 -13.92
CA GLN A 53 -25.47 -2.23 -13.52
C GLN A 53 -24.45 -2.05 -12.39
N ALA A 54 -24.74 -1.16 -11.42
CA ALA A 54 -23.89 -1.02 -10.23
C ALA A 54 -23.96 -2.26 -9.33
N GLU A 55 -22.80 -2.69 -8.84
CA GLU A 55 -22.67 -3.71 -7.79
C GLU A 55 -22.83 -3.09 -6.38
N GLU A 56 -22.81 -3.94 -5.36
CA GLU A 56 -22.88 -3.52 -3.96
C GLU A 56 -21.68 -2.66 -3.55
N LYS A 57 -21.92 -1.71 -2.64
CA LYS A 57 -20.87 -0.84 -2.10
C LYS A 57 -20.16 -1.53 -0.93
N VAL A 58 -18.87 -1.23 -0.79
CA VAL A 58 -18.11 -1.56 0.44
C VAL A 58 -18.59 -0.64 1.56
N GLU A 59 -19.33 -1.19 2.53
CA GLU A 59 -19.96 -0.40 3.61
C GLU A 59 -18.94 0.15 4.63
N ASN A 60 -17.82 -0.55 4.82
CA ASN A 60 -16.78 -0.21 5.80
C ASN A 60 -15.51 0.38 5.16
N MET A 61 -15.65 1.12 4.05
CA MET A 61 -14.53 1.72 3.31
C MET A 61 -13.64 2.62 4.21
N ASP A 62 -14.24 3.35 5.15
CA ASP A 62 -13.49 4.20 6.09
C ASP A 62 -12.54 3.39 6.98
N GLU A 63 -12.99 2.23 7.46
CA GLU A 63 -12.18 1.34 8.30
C GLU A 63 -11.00 0.78 7.49
N HIS A 64 -11.27 0.30 6.28
CA HIS A 64 -10.21 -0.19 5.39
C HIS A 64 -9.18 0.89 5.06
N ALA A 65 -9.62 2.11 4.75
CA ALA A 65 -8.73 3.23 4.46
C ALA A 65 -7.89 3.62 5.69
N GLN A 66 -8.48 3.60 6.88
CA GLN A 66 -7.77 3.85 8.14
C GLN A 66 -6.70 2.78 8.40
N LEU A 67 -7.05 1.49 8.28
CA LEU A 67 -6.13 0.38 8.51
C LEU A 67 -4.97 0.39 7.49
N ALA A 68 -5.24 0.67 6.22
CA ALA A 68 -4.21 0.81 5.19
C ALA A 68 -3.29 2.02 5.46
N GLY A 69 -3.86 3.15 5.92
CA GLY A 69 -3.08 4.31 6.36
C GLY A 69 -2.16 3.99 7.55
N GLN A 70 -2.65 3.24 8.54
CA GLN A 70 -1.85 2.79 9.67
C GLN A 70 -0.74 1.81 9.26
N ALA A 71 -1.02 0.90 8.32
CA ALA A 71 -0.03 0.00 7.75
C ALA A 71 1.08 0.77 7.03
N TYR A 72 0.73 1.79 6.23
CA TYR A 72 1.68 2.69 5.61
C TYR A 72 2.62 3.35 6.63
N ASP A 73 2.06 3.96 7.68
CA ASP A 73 2.85 4.64 8.72
C ASP A 73 3.75 3.63 9.47
N LYS A 74 3.24 2.43 9.75
CA LYS A 74 4.00 1.36 10.42
C LYS A 74 5.20 0.89 9.59
N ILE A 75 5.00 0.64 8.30
CA ILE A 75 6.07 0.17 7.40
C ILE A 75 7.11 1.27 7.21
N LEU A 76 6.68 2.53 7.06
CA LEU A 76 7.57 3.68 6.89
C LEU A 76 8.44 3.94 8.13
N ASN A 77 7.90 3.74 9.32
CA ASN A 77 8.65 3.84 10.58
C ASN A 77 9.61 2.66 10.78
N LYS A 78 9.22 1.45 10.37
CA LYS A 78 10.05 0.25 10.52
C LYS A 78 11.22 0.22 9.53
N HIS A 79 11.01 0.71 8.31
CA HIS A 79 11.98 0.63 7.21
C HIS A 79 12.25 2.01 6.58
N PRO A 80 12.82 2.97 7.34
CA PRO A 80 12.98 4.36 6.88
C PRO A 80 13.89 4.50 5.65
N ASN A 81 14.87 3.59 5.48
CA ASN A 81 15.77 3.57 4.34
C ASN A 81 15.05 3.25 3.01
N PHE A 82 13.88 2.61 3.08
CA PHE A 82 13.07 2.24 1.91
C PHE A 82 11.92 3.22 1.67
N LYS A 83 11.90 4.36 2.37
CA LYS A 83 10.84 5.38 2.28
C LYS A 83 10.42 5.72 0.85
N PRO A 84 11.33 6.00 -0.12
CA PRO A 84 10.90 6.34 -1.48
C PRO A 84 10.05 5.27 -2.14
N LYS A 85 10.35 3.99 -1.89
CA LYS A 85 9.59 2.87 -2.46
C LYS A 85 8.26 2.66 -1.75
N ILE A 86 8.23 2.73 -0.43
CA ILE A 86 7.00 2.65 0.37
C ILE A 86 6.03 3.79 -0.03
N GLU A 87 6.54 4.99 -0.25
CA GLU A 87 5.75 6.13 -0.71
C GLU A 87 5.24 5.96 -2.15
N GLN A 88 6.07 5.41 -3.04
CA GLN A 88 5.71 5.13 -4.43
C GLN A 88 4.64 4.03 -4.54
N THR A 89 4.65 3.03 -3.66
CA THR A 89 3.72 1.90 -3.69
C THR A 89 2.45 2.20 -2.89
N ILE A 90 2.55 2.20 -1.57
CA ILE A 90 1.39 2.28 -0.67
C ILE A 90 0.84 3.70 -0.65
N GLY A 91 1.70 4.71 -0.46
CA GLY A 91 1.23 6.09 -0.33
C GLY A 91 0.55 6.60 -1.61
N HIS A 92 1.07 6.24 -2.79
CA HIS A 92 0.39 6.49 -4.05
C HIS A 92 -0.92 5.68 -4.16
N GLY A 93 -0.96 4.43 -3.71
CA GLY A 93 -2.19 3.63 -3.67
C GLY A 93 -3.29 4.29 -2.82
N LEU A 94 -2.93 4.81 -1.63
CA LEU A 94 -3.83 5.57 -0.76
C LEU A 94 -4.32 6.84 -1.46
N ALA A 95 -3.46 7.54 -2.19
CA ALA A 95 -3.86 8.71 -2.96
C ALA A 95 -4.87 8.38 -4.07
N ILE A 96 -4.68 7.26 -4.79
CA ILE A 96 -5.62 6.78 -5.81
C ILE A 96 -6.97 6.40 -5.17
N LEU A 97 -6.96 5.63 -4.09
CA LEU A 97 -8.20 5.29 -3.37
C LEU A 97 -8.94 6.56 -2.92
N ARG A 98 -8.19 7.59 -2.50
CA ARG A 98 -8.74 8.88 -2.06
C ARG A 98 -9.43 9.68 -3.18
N GLN A 99 -9.14 9.39 -4.43
CA GLN A 99 -9.89 9.95 -5.57
C GLN A 99 -11.30 9.38 -5.65
N LYS A 100 -11.50 8.13 -5.19
CA LYS A 100 -12.80 7.43 -5.19
C LYS A 100 -13.60 7.62 -3.89
N HIS A 101 -12.94 7.61 -2.74
CA HIS A 101 -13.56 7.78 -1.42
C HIS A 101 -12.75 8.76 -0.56
N LYS A 102 -13.38 9.77 0.07
CA LYS A 102 -12.64 10.81 0.79
C LYS A 102 -12.29 10.35 2.21
N PHE A 103 -10.99 10.23 2.49
CA PHE A 103 -10.46 9.97 3.83
C PHE A 103 -9.16 10.77 4.09
N LYS A 104 -8.63 10.66 5.31
CA LYS A 104 -7.40 11.32 5.77
C LYS A 104 -6.34 10.28 6.13
N PHE A 105 -5.08 10.57 5.83
CA PHE A 105 -3.91 9.80 6.26
C PHE A 105 -2.70 10.73 6.43
N GLY A 106 -1.70 10.34 7.24
CA GLY A 106 -0.65 11.25 7.73
C GLY A 106 0.13 11.99 6.62
N SER A 107 0.48 11.30 5.54
CA SER A 107 1.22 11.86 4.41
C SER A 107 0.34 12.37 3.27
N MET A 108 -0.97 12.58 3.46
CA MET A 108 -1.90 12.90 2.36
C MET A 108 -1.51 14.15 1.55
N HIS A 109 -0.88 15.14 2.19
CA HIS A 109 -0.41 16.37 1.56
C HIS A 109 0.87 16.19 0.72
N ARG A 110 1.46 14.99 0.67
CA ARG A 110 2.57 14.71 -0.26
C ARG A 110 2.07 14.35 -1.65
N TYR A 111 0.79 14.00 -1.79
CA TYR A 111 0.20 13.44 -3.01
C TYR A 111 -0.80 14.43 -3.64
N PHE A 112 -0.45 15.71 -3.73
CA PHE A 112 -1.29 16.72 -4.38
C PHE A 112 -1.31 16.52 -5.90
N PHE A 113 -2.35 15.83 -6.38
CA PHE A 113 -2.83 15.84 -7.77
C PHE A 113 -4.36 15.71 -7.76
#